data_AF-A0A7X6PZQ4-F1
#
_entry.id   AF-A0A7X6PZQ4-F1
#
_cell.length_a   1.000
_cell.length_b   1.000
_cell.length_c   1.000
_cell.angle_alpha   90.00
_cell.angle_beta   90.00
_cell.angle_gamma   90.00
#
_symmetry.space_group_name_H-M   'P 1'
#
loop_
_entity.id
_entity.type
_entity.pdbx_description
1 polymer ?
#
loop_
_entity_poly.entity_id
_entity_poly.type
_entity_poly.pdbx_seq_one_letter_code
_entity_poly.pdbx_strand_id
1 'polypeptide(L)'
;VMNIDPALLEKLPIKEEDNTLFVPVKAIVPAQLMGSGLGSTDMHAGDYDIMTRDEATIKQYKLDQLRYGDFVFIEDHCNTYGPDYIQGAGTFGIIVHSDSYQSGHGPGVSVLLTSRTSILKPYLDDKANLIHYI
;
A
#
# COMPACT_ATOMS: atom_id res chain seq x y z
N VAL A 1 7.19 -10.85 0.12
CA VAL A 1 5.82 -11.09 -0.37
C VAL A 1 5.02 -11.76 0.74
N MET A 2 3.75 -11.41 0.89
CA MET A 2 2.81 -11.94 1.90
C MET A 2 1.37 -11.70 1.44
N ASN A 3 0.39 -12.34 2.09
CA ASN A 3 -1.07 -12.11 1.98
C ASN A 3 -1.68 -12.10 0.57
N ILE A 4 -0.98 -12.62 -0.44
CA ILE A 4 -1.45 -12.68 -1.81
C ILE A 4 -1.44 -14.13 -2.31
N ASP A 5 -2.50 -14.54 -3.00
CA ASP A 5 -2.54 -15.81 -3.70
C ASP A 5 -1.47 -15.82 -4.81
N PRO A 6 -0.63 -16.88 -4.93
CA PRO A 6 0.39 -16.94 -5.97
C PRO A 6 -0.15 -16.80 -7.39
N ALA A 7 -1.32 -17.38 -7.70
CA ALA A 7 -1.95 -17.27 -9.01
C ALA A 7 -2.49 -15.86 -9.28
N LEU A 8 -2.85 -15.11 -8.25
CA LEU A 8 -3.16 -13.69 -8.39
C LEU A 8 -1.89 -12.86 -8.61
N LEU A 9 -0.82 -13.13 -7.87
CA LEU A 9 0.47 -12.45 -8.01
C LEU A 9 1.00 -12.56 -9.45
N GLU A 10 0.89 -13.74 -10.07
CA GLU A 10 1.29 -13.97 -11.46
C GLU A 10 0.47 -13.18 -12.50
N LYS A 11 -0.77 -12.77 -12.15
CA LYS A 11 -1.63 -11.97 -13.03
C LYS A 11 -1.38 -10.46 -12.91
N LEU A 12 -0.72 -10.01 -11.86
CA LEU A 12 -0.43 -8.59 -11.70
C LEU A 12 0.62 -8.14 -12.73
N PRO A 13 0.46 -6.99 -13.40
CA PRO A 13 1.41 -6.49 -14.39
C PRO A 13 2.66 -5.88 -13.72
N ILE A 14 3.32 -6.64 -12.85
CA ILE A 14 4.60 -6.24 -12.22
C ILE A 14 5.68 -6.27 -13.30
N LYS A 15 6.44 -5.19 -13.41
CA LYS A 15 7.56 -5.09 -14.36
C LYS A 15 8.88 -5.23 -13.62
N GLU A 16 9.85 -5.84 -14.28
CA GLU A 16 11.22 -5.97 -13.78
C GLU A 16 12.18 -5.30 -14.75
N GLU A 17 12.89 -4.28 -14.27
CA GLU A 17 13.88 -3.53 -15.06
C GLU A 17 15.08 -3.22 -14.14
N ASP A 18 16.31 -3.48 -14.61
CA ASP A 18 17.55 -3.16 -13.88
C ASP A 18 17.54 -3.54 -12.39
N ASN A 19 17.11 -4.77 -12.07
CA ASN A 19 17.01 -5.30 -10.70
C ASN A 19 16.05 -4.51 -9.79
N THR A 20 15.09 -3.80 -10.39
CA THR A 20 14.00 -3.07 -9.73
C THR A 20 12.66 -3.65 -10.16
N LEU A 21 11.78 -3.88 -9.18
CA LEU A 21 10.39 -4.29 -9.39
C LEU A 21 9.48 -3.08 -9.38
N PHE A 22 8.67 -2.93 -10.42
CA PHE A 22 7.68 -1.87 -10.57
C PHE A 22 6.27 -2.44 -10.43
N VAL A 23 5.52 -1.98 -9.44
CA VAL A 23 4.17 -2.45 -9.11
C VAL A 23 3.08 -1.44 -9.54
N PRO A 24 1.95 -1.90 -10.11
CA PRO A 24 0.85 -1.03 -10.53
C PRO A 24 0.07 -0.52 -9.32
N VAL A 25 -0.06 0.80 -9.16
CA VAL A 25 -0.81 1.39 -8.04
C VAL A 25 -1.79 2.47 -8.49
N LYS A 26 -2.89 2.61 -7.75
CA LYS A 26 -3.87 3.67 -7.93
C LYS A 26 -3.42 4.97 -7.26
N ALA A 27 -2.74 4.86 -6.12
CA ALA A 27 -2.21 5.99 -5.36
C ALA A 27 -0.89 5.64 -4.67
N ILE A 28 -0.12 6.69 -4.38
CA ILE A 28 1.11 6.64 -3.58
C ILE A 28 0.83 7.40 -2.29
N VAL A 29 1.11 6.76 -1.16
CA VAL A 29 0.78 7.20 0.19
C VAL A 29 2.07 7.48 0.94
N PRO A 30 2.33 8.74 1.32
CA PRO A 30 3.47 9.08 2.16
C PRO A 30 3.41 8.43 3.55
N ALA A 31 4.56 8.10 4.11
CA ALA A 31 4.69 7.48 5.43
C ALA A 31 3.90 8.20 6.54
N GLN A 32 3.93 9.53 6.58
CA GLN A 32 3.26 10.32 7.63
C GLN A 32 1.72 10.19 7.62
N LEU A 33 1.14 9.62 6.56
CA LEU A 33 -0.29 9.37 6.48
C LEU A 33 -0.67 8.00 7.02
N MET A 34 0.28 7.17 7.46
CA MET A 34 -0.01 5.84 8.01
C MET A 34 -0.20 5.89 9.53
N GLY A 35 -1.21 5.17 10.05
CA GLY A 35 -1.67 5.27 11.43
C GLY A 35 -1.92 3.94 12.12
N SER A 36 -3.18 3.67 12.49
CA SER A 36 -3.58 2.48 13.24
C SER A 36 -3.04 1.21 12.58
N GLY A 37 -2.55 0.28 13.39
CA GLY A 37 -1.79 -0.89 12.93
C GLY A 37 -0.27 -0.70 13.02
N LEU A 38 0.24 0.53 13.10
CA LEU A 38 1.63 0.80 13.48
C LEU A 38 1.98 0.18 14.84
N GLY A 39 3.14 -0.47 14.94
CA GLY A 39 3.59 -1.18 16.15
C GLY A 39 3.15 -2.64 16.25
N SER A 40 2.37 -3.14 15.29
CA SER A 40 2.10 -4.57 15.13
C SER A 40 3.39 -5.36 14.87
N THR A 41 3.49 -6.57 15.42
CA THR A 41 4.71 -7.40 15.39
C THR A 41 4.93 -8.13 14.07
N ASP A 42 3.89 -8.28 13.26
CA ASP A 42 3.93 -8.83 11.91
C ASP A 42 2.79 -8.26 11.07
N MET A 43 2.90 -8.38 9.75
CA MET A 43 1.89 -7.96 8.78
C MET A 43 1.30 -9.14 8.01
N HIS A 44 1.42 -10.36 8.53
CA HIS A 44 0.78 -11.56 7.95
C HIS A 44 -0.69 -11.66 8.36
N ALA A 45 -1.08 -10.98 9.43
CA ALA A 45 -2.46 -10.83 9.86
C ALA A 45 -2.81 -9.34 9.99
N GLY A 46 -4.00 -8.97 9.51
CA GLY A 46 -4.50 -7.60 9.61
C GLY A 46 -4.01 -6.66 8.50
N ASP A 47 -4.13 -5.37 8.81
CA ASP A 47 -3.90 -4.24 7.94
C ASP A 47 -3.49 -3.01 8.77
N TYR A 48 -3.20 -1.90 8.09
CA TYR A 48 -2.91 -0.63 8.75
C TYR A 48 -3.42 0.56 7.93
N ASP A 49 -3.76 1.64 8.64
CA ASP A 49 -4.69 2.64 8.14
C ASP A 49 -4.01 3.86 7.51
N ILE A 50 -4.57 4.37 6.42
CA ILE A 50 -4.28 5.70 5.88
C ILE A 50 -5.10 6.74 6.67
N MET A 51 -4.50 7.42 7.63
CA MET A 51 -5.18 8.10 8.75
C MET A 51 -5.44 9.61 8.60
N THR A 52 -5.40 10.16 7.38
CA THR A 52 -5.61 11.61 7.19
C THR A 52 -7.06 11.95 6.92
N ARG A 53 -7.52 13.05 7.53
CA ARG A 53 -8.81 13.69 7.27
C ARG A 53 -8.67 15.13 6.77
N ASP A 54 -7.44 15.55 6.53
CA ASP A 54 -7.15 16.85 5.93
C ASP A 54 -7.51 16.81 4.45
N GLU A 55 -8.56 17.54 4.06
CA GLU A 55 -9.09 17.52 2.69
C GLU A 55 -8.04 17.95 1.65
N ALA A 56 -7.15 18.88 2.02
CA ALA A 56 -6.08 19.33 1.13
C ALA A 56 -5.09 18.19 0.84
N THR A 57 -4.64 17.50 1.88
CA THR A 57 -3.79 16.31 1.77
C THR A 57 -4.48 15.19 0.99
N ILE A 58 -5.75 14.89 1.29
CA ILE A 58 -6.53 13.86 0.59
C ILE A 58 -6.55 14.14 -0.92
N LYS A 59 -6.88 15.38 -1.33
CA LYS A 59 -6.91 15.77 -2.74
C LYS A 59 -5.53 15.77 -3.38
N GLN A 60 -4.50 16.20 -2.66
CA GLN A 60 -3.11 16.21 -3.14
C GLN A 60 -2.64 14.80 -3.53
N TYR A 61 -2.95 13.79 -2.71
CA TYR A 61 -2.56 12.41 -2.93
C TYR A 61 -3.65 11.56 -3.62
N LYS A 62 -4.75 12.18 -4.07
CA LYS A 62 -5.90 11.54 -4.74
C LYS A 62 -6.52 10.39 -3.94
N LEU A 63 -6.48 10.50 -2.62
CA LEU A 63 -6.98 9.45 -1.71
C LEU A 63 -8.51 9.38 -1.71
N ASP A 64 -9.18 10.45 -2.11
CA ASP A 64 -10.64 10.52 -2.33
C ASP A 64 -11.14 9.67 -3.50
N GLN A 65 -10.23 9.14 -4.33
CA GLN A 65 -10.56 8.29 -5.48
C GLN A 65 -10.37 6.80 -5.22
N LEU A 66 -9.88 6.44 -4.03
CA LEU A 66 -9.63 5.07 -3.64
C LEU A 66 -10.93 4.28 -3.50
N ARG A 67 -10.85 3.01 -3.88
CA ARG A 67 -11.92 2.01 -3.81
C ARG A 67 -11.40 0.75 -3.14
N TYR A 68 -12.33 -0.07 -2.66
CA TYR A 68 -11.99 -1.44 -2.25
C TYR A 68 -11.27 -2.20 -3.35
N GLY A 69 -10.20 -2.88 -2.96
CA GLY A 69 -9.37 -3.64 -3.88
C GLY A 69 -8.39 -2.81 -4.70
N ASP A 70 -8.36 -1.48 -4.56
CA ASP A 70 -7.32 -0.66 -5.20
C ASP A 70 -5.96 -1.03 -4.61
N PHE A 71 -4.96 -1.15 -5.48
CA PHE A 71 -3.59 -1.31 -5.05
C PHE A 71 -2.96 0.05 -4.76
N VAL A 72 -2.19 0.14 -3.68
CA VAL A 72 -1.52 1.37 -3.24
C VAL A 72 -0.06 1.09 -2.93
N PHE A 73 0.76 2.14 -2.98
CA PHE A 73 2.15 2.11 -2.56
C PHE A 73 2.35 3.02 -1.38
N ILE A 74 2.98 2.53 -0.32
CA ILE A 74 3.32 3.28 0.87
C ILE A 74 4.81 3.56 0.84
N GLU A 75 5.14 4.84 0.76
CA GLU A 75 6.52 5.32 0.71
C GLU A 75 7.19 5.20 2.07
N ASP A 76 8.49 4.89 2.05
CA ASP A 76 9.36 4.88 3.22
C ASP A 76 8.91 3.94 4.34
N HIS A 77 8.03 2.96 4.06
CA HIS A 77 7.67 1.90 5.00
C HIS A 77 8.23 0.56 4.52
N CYS A 78 8.86 -0.15 5.45
CA CYS A 78 9.25 -1.55 5.34
C CYS A 78 8.40 -2.37 6.30
N ASN A 79 7.80 -3.46 5.82
CA ASN A 79 6.85 -4.28 6.58
C ASN A 79 7.37 -5.70 6.87
N THR A 80 8.69 -5.91 6.82
CA THR A 80 9.30 -7.25 7.01
C THR A 80 9.03 -7.85 8.39
N TYR A 81 8.96 -7.03 9.44
CA TYR A 81 8.75 -7.45 10.83
C TYR A 81 7.72 -6.58 11.56
N GLY A 82 6.71 -6.14 10.81
CA GLY A 82 5.83 -5.04 11.21
C GLY A 82 6.17 -3.73 10.49
N PRO A 83 5.31 -2.72 10.55
CA PRO A 83 5.52 -1.45 9.85
C PRO A 83 6.64 -0.63 10.50
N ASP A 84 7.73 -0.44 9.75
CA ASP A 84 8.88 0.38 10.13
C ASP A 84 9.09 1.52 9.13
N TYR A 85 9.35 2.74 9.61
CA TYR A 85 9.80 3.83 8.77
C TYR A 85 11.28 3.66 8.40
N ILE A 86 11.56 3.54 7.10
CA ILE A 86 12.89 3.44 6.53
C ILE A 86 12.90 4.24 5.22
N GLN A 87 13.64 5.34 5.19
CA GLN A 87 13.73 6.17 3.99
C GLN A 87 14.25 5.38 2.79
N GLY A 88 13.53 5.44 1.68
CA GLY A 88 13.79 4.71 0.44
C GLY A 88 13.23 3.27 0.41
N ALA A 89 12.64 2.79 1.51
CA ALA A 89 11.86 1.55 1.52
C ALA A 89 10.51 1.76 0.81
N GLY A 90 9.83 0.66 0.55
CA GLY A 90 8.55 0.68 -0.14
C GLY A 90 7.69 -0.51 0.23
N THR A 91 6.39 -0.26 0.37
CA THR A 91 5.39 -1.29 0.62
C THR A 91 4.26 -1.18 -0.39
N PHE A 92 3.95 -2.29 -1.05
CA PHE A 92 2.81 -2.45 -1.93
C PHE A 92 1.69 -3.17 -1.20
N GLY A 93 0.48 -2.63 -1.23
CA GLY A 93 -0.66 -3.16 -0.51
C GLY A 93 -1.98 -2.96 -1.26
N ILE A 94 -3.06 -3.43 -0.64
CA ILE A 94 -4.42 -3.39 -1.18
C ILE A 94 -5.39 -2.79 -0.16
N ILE A 95 -6.32 -1.96 -0.62
CA ILE A 95 -7.37 -1.37 0.23
C ILE A 95 -8.41 -2.44 0.61
N VAL A 96 -8.62 -2.65 1.91
CA VAL A 96 -9.50 -3.72 2.44
C VAL A 96 -10.70 -3.22 3.24
N HIS A 97 -10.69 -1.99 3.78
CA HIS A 97 -11.86 -1.38 4.41
C HIS A 97 -11.95 0.14 4.20
N SER A 98 -13.12 0.71 4.50
CA SER A 98 -13.44 2.12 4.23
C SER A 98 -12.78 3.06 5.23
N ASP A 99 -12.96 4.35 4.97
CA ASP A 99 -12.60 5.43 5.87
C ASP A 99 -13.26 5.29 7.27
N SER A 100 -12.67 5.97 8.24
CA SER A 100 -13.04 5.97 9.66
C SER A 100 -13.05 7.39 10.22
N TYR A 101 -13.99 7.65 11.13
CA TYR A 101 -14.04 8.91 11.85
C TYR A 101 -13.09 8.97 13.06
N GLN A 102 -12.51 7.83 13.45
CA GLN A 102 -11.64 7.71 14.62
C GLN A 102 -10.25 8.28 14.32
N SER A 103 -9.70 9.08 15.24
CA SER A 103 -8.34 9.63 15.08
C SER A 103 -7.32 8.51 14.94
N GLY A 104 -6.41 8.64 13.99
CA GLY A 104 -5.40 7.62 13.68
C GLY A 104 -5.92 6.49 12.79
N HIS A 105 -7.19 6.50 12.38
CA HIS A 105 -7.79 5.51 11.50
C HIS A 105 -8.23 6.11 10.16
N GLY A 106 -8.47 5.23 9.19
CA GLY A 106 -8.95 5.57 7.84
C GLY A 106 -9.03 4.31 6.97
N PRO A 107 -8.90 4.39 5.63
CA PRO A 107 -8.90 3.20 4.79
C PRO A 107 -7.74 2.25 5.13
N GLY A 108 -8.05 0.98 5.37
CA GLY A 108 -7.08 -0.05 5.77
C GLY A 108 -6.34 -0.65 4.57
N VAL A 109 -5.04 -0.87 4.74
CA VAL A 109 -4.14 -1.44 3.73
C VAL A 109 -3.56 -2.77 4.20
N SER A 110 -3.89 -3.86 3.51
CA SER A 110 -3.21 -5.14 3.71
C SER A 110 -1.93 -5.21 2.87
N VAL A 111 -0.82 -5.59 3.48
CA VAL A 111 0.51 -5.64 2.84
C VAL A 111 0.61 -6.85 1.91
N LEU A 112 1.15 -6.66 0.70
CA LEU A 112 1.37 -7.73 -0.28
C LEU A 112 2.86 -7.91 -0.59
N LEU A 113 3.57 -6.82 -0.87
CA LEU A 113 5.01 -6.82 -1.09
C LEU A 113 5.65 -5.69 -0.28
N THR A 114 6.88 -5.90 0.18
CA THR A 114 7.62 -4.86 0.88
C THR A 114 9.11 -5.06 0.65
N SER A 115 9.84 -3.96 0.60
CA SER A 115 11.29 -3.96 0.48
C SER A 115 11.88 -2.92 1.40
N ARG A 116 12.95 -3.31 2.11
CA ARG A 116 13.75 -2.42 2.94
C ARG A 116 14.62 -1.46 2.13
N THR A 117 14.87 -1.79 0.87
CA THR A 117 15.70 -1.00 -0.06
C THR A 117 14.86 -0.48 -1.23
N SER A 118 15.43 0.42 -2.01
CA SER A 118 14.75 1.11 -3.12
C SER A 118 14.49 0.26 -4.37
N ILE A 119 14.54 -1.07 -4.27
CA ILE A 119 14.33 -2.00 -5.40
C ILE A 119 12.85 -2.25 -5.71
N LEU A 120 11.93 -1.76 -4.88
CA LEU A 120 10.49 -1.83 -5.13
C LEU A 120 9.97 -0.42 -5.38
N LYS A 121 9.35 -0.19 -6.53
CA LYS A 121 8.90 1.12 -6.98
C LYS A 121 7.46 1.05 -7.49
N PRO A 122 6.65 2.10 -7.29
CA PRO A 122 5.32 2.17 -7.89
C PRO A 122 5.37 2.67 -9.33
N TYR A 123 4.35 2.33 -10.11
CA TYR A 123 3.92 3.12 -11.25
C TYR A 123 2.40 3.30 -11.21
N LEU A 124 1.92 4.48 -11.62
CA LEU A 124 0.49 4.76 -11.61
C LEU A 124 -0.22 4.01 -12.75
N ASP A 125 -1.30 3.30 -12.42
CA ASP A 125 -2.18 2.64 -13.37
C ASP A 125 -3.64 2.80 -12.92
N ASP A 126 -4.48 3.31 -13.83
CA ASP A 126 -5.89 3.50 -13.55
C ASP A 126 -6.66 2.19 -13.32
N LYS A 127 -6.13 1.07 -13.79
CA LYS A 127 -6.67 -0.29 -13.63
C LYS A 127 -5.98 -1.06 -12.49
N ALA A 128 -5.25 -0.39 -11.61
CA ALA A 128 -4.65 -1.02 -10.43
C ALA A 128 -5.70 -1.33 -9.35
N ASN A 129 -6.65 -2.22 -9.68
CA ASN A 129 -7.67 -2.74 -8.78
C ASN A 129 -7.82 -4.25 -8.98
N LEU A 130 -7.95 -4.98 -7.87
CA LEU A 130 -8.11 -6.44 -7.82
C LEU A 130 -9.15 -6.99 -8.81
N ILE A 131 -10.27 -6.29 -9.03
CA ILE A 131 -11.37 -6.76 -9.89
C ILE A 131 -10.94 -7.03 -11.34
N HIS A 132 -9.83 -6.43 -11.79
CA HIS A 132 -9.30 -6.63 -13.14
C HIS A 132 -8.43 -7.89 -13.28
N TYR A 133 -8.13 -8.58 -12.18
CA TYR A 133 -7.20 -9.71 -12.12
C TYR A 133 -7.82 -10.99 -11.56
N ILE A 134 -9.10 -10.96 -11.19
CA ILE A 134 -9.85 -12.12 -10.69
C ILE A 134 -10.79 -12.69 -11.74
#